data_AF-F9RZ64-F1
#
_entry.id   AF-F9RZ64-F1
#
_cell.length_a   1.000
_cell.length_b   1.000
_cell.length_c   1.000
_cell.angle_alpha   90.00
_cell.angle_beta   90.00
_cell.angle_gamma   90.00
#
_symmetry.space_group_name_H-M   'P 1'
#
loop_
_entity.id
_entity.type
_entity.pdbx_description
1 polymer ?
#
loop_
_entity_poly.entity_id
_entity_poly.type
_entity_poly.pdbx_seq_one_letter_code
_entity_poly.pdbx_strand_id
1 'polypeptide(L)'
;MKSSLVTAGCRSLLWAASVFGVVMLPVHAVEFSGQVNVEHRQFVSHGLQGQQKGQSSLVLQPEWYWELSEGEASFTFVPFYRYDQMDSERTHGDIREALYLTYWDDYELRVGIGKVFWGVTESAHLVDVINQTDAIESVDGEDKLGQPMLHFSTT
;
A
#
# COMPACT_ATOMS: atom_id res chain seq x y z
N MET A 1 -36.42 -78.02 21.08
CA MET A 1 -37.58 -77.24 21.58
C MET A 1 -37.15 -75.78 21.64
N LYS A 2 -37.98 -74.90 21.07
CA LYS A 2 -37.77 -73.45 20.90
C LYS A 2 -37.63 -72.74 22.25
N SER A 3 -36.76 -71.72 22.33
CA SER A 3 -37.07 -70.50 23.08
C SER A 3 -36.32 -69.32 22.47
N SER A 4 -37.09 -68.31 22.11
CA SER A 4 -36.69 -67.05 21.50
C SER A 4 -36.20 -66.03 22.53
N LEU A 5 -35.28 -65.18 22.06
CA LEU A 5 -35.14 -63.73 22.30
C LEU A 5 -35.41 -63.14 23.69
N VAL A 6 -34.38 -62.49 24.25
CA VAL A 6 -34.47 -61.09 24.67
C VAL A 6 -33.14 -60.39 24.33
N THR A 7 -33.14 -59.58 23.28
CA THR A 7 -32.02 -58.67 22.97
C THR A 7 -32.21 -57.41 23.83
N ALA A 8 -31.25 -57.11 24.70
CA ALA A 8 -31.26 -55.90 25.51
C ALA A 8 -31.09 -54.66 24.61
N GLY A 9 -32.16 -53.90 24.42
CA GLY A 9 -32.12 -52.61 23.73
C GLY A 9 -31.49 -51.54 24.64
N CYS A 10 -30.17 -51.36 24.52
CA CYS A 10 -29.47 -50.22 25.11
C CYS A 10 -29.80 -48.96 24.28
N ARG A 11 -30.75 -48.16 24.75
CA ARG A 11 -30.99 -46.80 24.25
C ARG A 11 -30.04 -45.86 24.99
N SER A 12 -28.94 -45.45 24.34
CA SER A 12 -28.12 -44.33 24.81
C SER A 12 -27.93 -43.33 23.69
N LEU A 13 -28.41 -42.11 23.96
CA LEU A 13 -28.44 -40.94 23.11
C LEU A 13 -27.04 -40.62 22.55
N LEU A 14 -26.96 -40.47 21.23
CA LEU A 14 -25.86 -39.76 20.56
C LEU A 14 -26.01 -38.26 20.89
N TRP A 15 -25.19 -37.74 21.79
CA TRP A 15 -25.03 -36.30 21.98
C TRP A 15 -24.15 -35.76 20.85
N ALA A 16 -24.77 -35.16 19.84
CA ALA A 16 -24.05 -34.34 18.87
C ALA A 16 -23.70 -33.00 19.56
N ALA A 17 -22.53 -32.93 20.19
CA ALA A 17 -21.98 -31.67 20.67
C ALA A 17 -21.50 -30.87 19.44
N SER A 18 -22.36 -29.98 18.93
CA SER A 18 -21.96 -28.99 17.94
C SER A 18 -21.22 -27.88 18.68
N VAL A 19 -19.89 -27.88 18.60
CA VAL A 19 -19.06 -26.79 19.10
C VAL A 19 -19.24 -25.62 18.14
N PHE A 20 -20.15 -24.71 18.47
CA PHE A 20 -20.27 -23.42 17.80
C PHE A 20 -19.10 -22.53 18.26
N GLY A 21 -17.98 -22.61 17.55
CA GLY A 21 -16.87 -21.69 17.72
C GLY A 21 -17.18 -20.38 17.02
N VAL A 22 -17.51 -19.34 17.78
CA VAL A 22 -17.52 -17.96 17.25
C VAL A 22 -16.06 -17.54 17.10
N VAL A 23 -15.57 -17.56 15.86
CA VAL A 23 -14.28 -16.95 15.52
C VAL A 23 -14.55 -15.45 15.37
N MET A 24 -14.12 -14.65 16.34
CA MET A 24 -14.05 -13.21 16.20
C MET A 24 -12.88 -12.89 15.27
N LEU A 25 -13.18 -12.53 14.03
CA LEU A 25 -12.18 -11.99 13.13
C LEU A 25 -11.92 -10.53 13.54
N PRO A 26 -10.66 -10.09 13.72
CA PRO A 26 -10.37 -8.66 13.84
C PRO A 26 -10.88 -7.94 12.60
N VAL A 27 -11.65 -6.87 12.80
CA VAL A 27 -12.07 -5.97 11.73
C VAL A 27 -10.86 -5.13 11.33
N HIS A 28 -10.05 -5.65 10.42
CA HIS A 28 -9.01 -4.85 9.79
C HIS A 28 -9.68 -3.92 8.79
N ALA A 29 -9.71 -2.63 9.08
CA ALA A 29 -10.12 -1.64 8.10
C ALA A 29 -8.99 -1.54 7.07
N VAL A 30 -9.22 -2.15 5.91
CA VAL A 30 -8.32 -2.04 4.76
C VAL A 30 -8.95 -1.05 3.80
N GLU A 31 -8.26 0.06 3.59
CA GLU A 31 -8.61 1.03 2.58
C GLU A 31 -7.69 0.86 1.37
N PHE A 32 -8.30 0.95 0.19
CA PHE A 32 -7.59 0.91 -1.08
C PHE A 32 -7.93 2.17 -1.86
N SER A 33 -6.89 2.91 -2.22
CA SER A 33 -6.97 4.18 -2.93
C SER A 33 -5.84 4.24 -3.98
N GLY A 34 -5.65 5.40 -4.60
CA GLY A 34 -4.52 5.63 -5.51
C GLY A 34 -4.91 6.32 -6.81
N GLN A 35 -3.93 6.44 -7.70
CA GLN A 35 -4.06 7.18 -8.95
C GLN A 35 -3.56 6.39 -10.16
N VAL A 36 -4.21 6.65 -11.30
CA VAL A 36 -3.81 6.16 -12.62
C VAL A 36 -3.78 7.34 -13.56
N ASN A 37 -2.63 7.62 -14.17
CA ASN A 37 -2.47 8.70 -15.14
C ASN A 37 -2.13 8.12 -16.51
N VAL A 38 -2.88 8.52 -17.53
CA VAL A 38 -2.62 8.15 -18.93
C VAL A 38 -2.36 9.42 -19.70
N GLU A 39 -1.19 9.51 -20.32
CA GLU A 39 -0.83 10.66 -21.15
C GLU A 39 -0.58 10.21 -22.58
N HIS A 40 -1.07 11.00 -23.53
CA HIS A 40 -0.77 10.80 -24.93
C HIS A 40 -0.53 12.17 -25.59
N ARG A 41 0.60 12.29 -26.28
CA ARG A 41 1.02 13.49 -26.99
C ARG A 41 1.27 13.14 -28.45
N GLN A 42 0.64 13.90 -29.35
CA GLN A 42 0.75 13.70 -30.80
C GLN A 42 1.21 14.99 -31.49
N PHE A 43 2.22 14.90 -32.34
CA PHE A 43 2.75 16.01 -33.13
C PHE A 43 2.33 15.91 -34.60
N VAL A 44 1.97 17.05 -35.20
CA VAL A 44 1.51 17.13 -36.59
C VAL A 44 2.66 16.86 -37.58
N SER A 45 3.82 17.48 -37.34
CA SER A 45 5.04 17.35 -38.13
C SER A 45 6.05 16.42 -37.45
N HIS A 46 6.90 15.75 -38.24
CA HIS A 46 8.06 15.06 -37.68
C HIS A 46 9.05 16.09 -37.12
N GLY A 47 9.74 15.74 -36.05
CA GLY A 47 10.80 16.60 -35.51
C GLY A 47 12.00 16.68 -36.47
N LEU A 48 12.81 17.73 -36.31
CA LEU A 48 13.93 18.06 -37.19
C LEU A 48 15.03 16.98 -37.26
N GLN A 49 15.02 16.00 -36.33
CA GLN A 49 16.01 14.92 -36.24
C GLN A 49 15.35 13.53 -36.33
N GLY A 50 14.17 13.43 -36.94
CA GLY A 50 13.48 12.15 -37.13
C GLY A 50 12.78 11.62 -35.87
N GLN A 51 12.46 12.50 -34.91
CA GLN A 51 11.71 12.12 -33.71
C GLN A 51 10.33 11.57 -34.06
N GLN A 52 9.87 10.58 -33.30
CA GLN A 52 8.54 10.00 -33.46
C GLN A 52 7.44 11.04 -33.15
N LYS A 53 6.28 10.86 -33.77
CA LYS A 53 5.14 11.80 -33.65
C LYS A 53 4.28 11.57 -32.42
N GLY A 54 4.26 10.35 -31.88
CA GLY A 54 3.42 9.96 -30.76
C GLY A 54 4.27 9.60 -29.55
N GLN A 55 3.91 10.13 -28.39
CA GLN A 55 4.42 9.73 -27.10
C GLN A 55 3.24 9.33 -26.23
N SER A 56 3.30 8.15 -25.64
CA SER A 56 2.30 7.70 -24.67
C SER A 56 2.98 7.30 -23.38
N SER A 57 2.39 7.65 -22.24
CA SER A 57 2.85 7.25 -20.92
C SER A 57 1.69 6.78 -20.05
N LEU A 58 2.00 5.91 -19.11
CA LEU A 58 1.08 5.39 -18.10
C LEU A 58 1.79 5.46 -16.74
N VAL A 59 1.10 5.97 -15.72
CA VAL A 59 1.54 5.94 -14.33
C VAL A 59 0.49 5.23 -13.49
N LEU A 60 0.95 4.35 -12.62
CA LEU A 60 0.16 3.63 -11.64
C LEU A 60 0.75 3.89 -10.25
N GLN A 61 -0.09 4.34 -9.33
CA GLN A 61 0.29 4.52 -7.93
C GLN A 61 -0.90 4.13 -7.05
N PRO A 62 -1.16 2.83 -6.89
CA PRO A 62 -2.12 2.34 -5.91
C PRO A 62 -1.61 2.61 -4.48
N GLU A 63 -2.53 2.67 -3.55
CA GLU A 63 -2.26 2.87 -2.13
C GLU A 63 -3.13 1.90 -1.33
N TRP A 64 -2.49 1.19 -0.41
CA TRP A 64 -3.16 0.36 0.59
C TRP A 64 -2.87 0.92 1.96
N TYR A 65 -3.93 1.12 2.72
CA TYR A 65 -3.86 1.51 4.11
C TYR A 65 -4.54 0.43 4.95
N TRP A 66 -3.81 -0.10 5.93
CA TRP A 66 -4.33 -1.08 6.89
C TRP A 66 -4.34 -0.45 8.27
N GLU A 67 -5.51 -0.38 8.87
CA GLU A 67 -5.65 -0.09 10.29
C GLU A 67 -5.51 -1.39 11.11
N LEU A 68 -4.66 -1.34 12.13
CA LEU A 68 -4.38 -2.44 13.05
C LEU A 68 -4.67 -1.98 14.49
N SER A 69 -4.86 -2.95 15.38
CA SER A 69 -4.99 -2.70 16.82
C SER A 69 -6.01 -1.61 17.18
N GLU A 70 -7.17 -1.61 16.52
CA GLU A 70 -8.25 -0.62 16.75
C GLU A 70 -7.80 0.85 16.59
N GLY A 71 -6.82 1.11 15.70
CA GLY A 71 -6.31 2.45 15.40
C GLY A 71 -4.99 2.79 16.11
N GLU A 72 -4.47 1.93 16.99
CA GLU A 72 -3.17 2.12 17.66
C GLU A 72 -1.98 1.87 16.71
N ALA A 73 -2.21 1.21 15.58
CA ALA A 73 -1.18 1.01 14.57
C ALA A 73 -1.77 1.08 13.15
N SER A 74 -0.94 1.50 12.21
CA SER A 74 -1.27 1.49 10.80
C SER A 74 -0.09 1.03 9.95
N PHE A 75 -0.42 0.46 8.81
CA PHE A 75 0.55 0.15 7.78
C PHE A 75 0.09 0.78 6.46
N THR A 76 0.99 1.47 5.78
CA THR A 76 0.72 2.09 4.47
C THR A 76 1.69 1.53 3.44
N PHE A 77 1.17 1.11 2.29
CA PHE A 77 1.97 0.64 1.16
C PHE A 77 1.56 1.33 -0.13
N VAL A 78 2.51 2.00 -0.77
CA VAL A 78 2.33 2.78 -2.00
C VAL A 78 3.44 2.39 -2.98
N PRO A 79 3.26 1.36 -3.82
CA PRO A 79 4.14 1.12 -4.94
C PRO A 79 3.84 2.11 -6.06
N PHE A 80 4.86 2.41 -6.85
CA PHE A 80 4.77 3.29 -8.00
C PHE A 80 5.32 2.60 -9.23
N TYR A 81 4.67 2.83 -10.36
CA TYR A 81 5.13 2.32 -11.64
C TYR A 81 4.82 3.32 -12.75
N ARG A 82 5.84 3.65 -13.55
CA ARG A 82 5.72 4.41 -14.78
C ARG A 82 6.14 3.55 -15.96
N TYR A 83 5.35 3.62 -17.02
CA TYR A 83 5.67 3.12 -18.35
C TYR A 83 5.64 4.27 -19.35
N ASP A 84 6.74 4.52 -20.05
CA ASP A 84 6.83 5.50 -21.15
C ASP A 84 7.24 4.78 -22.44
N GLN A 85 6.48 5.01 -23.50
CA GLN A 85 6.67 4.34 -24.80
C GLN A 85 7.92 4.84 -25.54
N MET A 86 8.29 6.11 -25.35
CA MET A 86 9.33 6.79 -26.13
C MET A 86 10.68 6.72 -25.45
N ASP A 87 10.68 6.67 -24.11
CA ASP A 87 11.89 6.72 -23.29
C ASP A 87 11.91 5.54 -22.31
N SER A 88 12.81 4.58 -22.55
CA SER A 88 12.94 3.38 -21.71
C SER A 88 13.52 3.69 -20.33
N GLU A 89 14.35 4.72 -20.24
CA GLU A 89 15.03 5.17 -19.03
C GLU A 89 14.05 5.83 -18.05
N ARG A 90 12.92 6.36 -18.55
CA ARG A 90 11.79 6.83 -17.74
C ARG A 90 10.83 5.73 -17.28
N THR A 91 10.91 4.53 -17.86
CA THR A 91 10.10 3.38 -17.42
C THR A 91 10.72 2.73 -16.20
N HIS A 92 10.09 2.87 -15.04
CA HIS A 92 10.61 2.36 -13.77
C HIS A 92 9.49 2.01 -12.80
N GLY A 93 9.85 1.22 -11.79
CA GLY A 93 8.98 0.93 -10.66
C GLY A 93 9.77 1.04 -9.35
N ASP A 94 9.12 1.60 -8.34
CA ASP A 94 9.69 1.83 -7.02
C ASP A 94 8.61 1.70 -5.93
N ILE A 95 9.04 1.85 -4.69
CA ILE A 95 8.17 1.87 -3.51
C ILE A 95 8.25 3.28 -2.93
N ARG A 96 7.16 4.05 -3.08
CA ARG A 96 7.06 5.40 -2.53
C ARG A 96 6.84 5.36 -1.03
N GLU A 97 6.09 4.38 -0.55
CA GLU A 97 5.85 4.17 0.87
C GLU A 97 5.65 2.69 1.21
N ALA A 98 6.21 2.27 2.33
CA ALA A 98 6.01 1.00 3.02
C ALA A 98 6.27 1.27 4.51
N LEU A 99 5.32 1.93 5.17
CA LEU A 99 5.50 2.53 6.49
C LEU A 99 4.62 1.84 7.52
N TYR A 100 5.23 1.35 8.59
CA TYR A 100 4.54 0.92 9.80
C TYR A 100 4.59 2.05 10.84
N LEU A 101 3.43 2.46 11.30
CA LEU A 101 3.24 3.49 12.31
C LEU A 101 2.50 2.89 13.49
N THR A 102 2.93 3.19 14.70
CA THR A 102 2.27 2.70 15.90
C THR A 102 2.45 3.66 17.06
N TYR A 103 1.44 3.70 17.91
CA TYR A 103 1.31 4.55 19.06
C TYR A 103 1.16 3.69 20.31
N TRP A 104 1.88 4.04 21.37
CA TRP A 104 1.64 3.49 22.70
C TRP A 104 1.94 4.54 23.75
N ASP A 105 0.97 4.80 24.64
CA ASP A 105 1.03 5.89 25.62
C ASP A 105 1.42 7.23 24.95
N ASP A 106 2.58 7.79 25.31
CA ASP A 106 3.12 9.05 24.78
C ASP A 106 4.13 8.85 23.63
N TYR A 107 4.34 7.61 23.18
CA TYR A 107 5.34 7.26 22.19
C TYR A 107 4.74 7.04 20.80
N GLU A 108 5.42 7.55 19.79
CA GLU A 108 5.18 7.27 18.38
C GLU A 108 6.42 6.61 17.77
N LEU A 109 6.21 5.49 17.06
CA LEU A 109 7.25 4.84 16.27
C LEU A 109 6.81 4.70 14.81
N ARG A 110 7.70 5.15 13.91
CA ARG A 110 7.60 4.97 12.46
C ARG A 110 8.77 4.14 11.98
N VAL A 111 8.49 3.04 11.28
CA VAL A 111 9.50 2.15 10.73
C VAL A 111 9.12 1.79 9.31
N GLY A 112 10.07 1.92 8.37
CA GLY A 112 9.88 1.43 7.02
C GLY A 112 10.45 2.37 5.98
N ILE A 113 9.80 2.44 4.83
CA ILE A 113 10.15 3.34 3.74
C ILE A 113 9.08 4.41 3.68
N GLY A 114 9.44 5.68 3.77
CA GLY A 114 8.45 6.76 3.72
C GLY A 114 9.06 8.10 3.37
N LYS A 115 8.22 9.13 3.39
CA LYS A 115 8.61 10.52 3.21
C LYS A 115 8.39 11.27 4.52
N VAL A 116 9.43 11.95 5.02
CA VAL A 116 9.27 12.84 6.18
C VAL A 116 8.63 14.14 5.68
N PHE A 117 7.45 14.50 6.16
CA PHE A 117 6.83 15.81 5.91
C PHE A 117 7.00 16.69 7.15
N TRP A 118 7.75 17.77 7.01
CA TRP A 118 8.10 18.70 8.07
C TRP A 118 7.46 20.00 7.64
N GLY A 119 6.16 20.10 7.96
CA GLY A 119 5.20 21.04 7.38
C GLY A 119 5.62 22.50 7.48
N VAL A 120 6.41 22.96 6.50
CA VAL A 120 6.64 24.37 6.23
C VAL A 120 6.06 24.66 4.86
N THR A 121 5.00 25.44 4.84
CA THR A 121 4.41 25.96 3.60
C THR A 121 5.30 27.09 3.08
N GLU A 122 6.30 26.78 2.27
CA GLU A 122 6.96 27.79 1.44
C GLU A 122 6.08 28.02 0.22
N SER A 123 5.68 29.28 0.03
CA SER A 123 4.64 29.79 -0.85
C SER A 123 4.74 29.49 -2.36
N ALA A 124 5.55 28.53 -2.81
CA ALA A 124 5.53 28.02 -4.19
C ALA A 124 6.22 26.65 -4.43
N HIS A 125 6.89 26.02 -3.46
CA HIS A 125 7.63 24.75 -3.63
C HIS A 125 7.73 24.05 -2.27
N LEU A 126 7.50 22.74 -2.21
CA LEU A 126 7.65 22.00 -0.96
C LEU A 126 9.14 21.67 -0.75
N VAL A 127 9.84 22.54 -0.01
CA VAL A 127 11.26 22.31 0.31
C VAL A 127 11.36 21.20 1.35
N ASP A 128 11.51 19.99 0.84
CA ASP A 128 11.80 18.79 1.61
C ASP A 128 13.27 18.42 1.43
N VAL A 129 14.10 18.77 2.41
CA VAL A 129 15.58 18.67 2.34
C VAL A 129 16.07 17.24 2.68
N ILE A 130 15.21 16.38 3.22
CA ILE A 130 15.54 15.07 3.77
C ILE A 130 15.20 14.04 2.71
N ASN A 131 14.01 14.16 2.11
CA ASN A 131 13.58 13.22 1.10
C ASN A 131 14.38 13.40 -0.20
N GLN A 132 14.80 12.29 -0.78
CA GLN A 132 15.65 12.28 -1.96
C GLN A 132 14.82 12.67 -3.17
N THR A 133 15.31 13.62 -3.96
CA THR A 133 14.69 13.97 -5.24
C THR A 133 14.80 12.84 -6.24
N ASP A 134 13.68 12.51 -6.87
CA ASP A 134 13.57 11.59 -7.99
C ASP A 134 13.84 12.30 -9.31
N ALA A 135 15.12 12.30 -9.72
CA ALA A 135 15.57 12.99 -10.93
C ALA A 135 15.07 12.36 -12.25
N ILE A 136 14.53 11.13 -12.20
CA ILE A 136 13.96 10.45 -13.37
C ILE A 136 12.51 10.92 -13.59
N GLU A 137 11.79 11.13 -12.49
CA GLU A 137 10.41 11.56 -12.50
C GLU A 137 10.26 13.08 -12.69
N SER A 138 11.09 13.87 -11.98
CA SER A 138 11.01 15.32 -11.97
C SER A 138 12.41 15.94 -12.09
N VAL A 139 12.62 16.67 -13.19
CA VAL A 139 13.86 17.43 -13.45
C VAL A 139 13.88 18.74 -12.63
N ASP A 140 12.70 19.24 -12.24
CA ASP A 140 12.51 20.40 -11.35
C ASP A 140 12.69 20.06 -9.87
N GLY A 141 12.74 18.78 -9.52
CA GLY A 141 13.16 18.26 -8.24
C GLY A 141 12.06 18.07 -7.18
N GLU A 142 10.80 18.13 -7.61
CA GLU A 142 9.60 18.08 -6.79
C GLU A 142 9.23 16.66 -6.39
N ASP A 143 9.40 15.69 -7.27
CA ASP A 143 9.09 14.31 -6.92
C ASP A 143 10.15 13.73 -6.00
N LYS A 144 9.70 13.03 -4.96
CA LYS A 144 10.55 12.45 -3.92
C LYS A 144 10.48 10.92 -3.92
N LEU A 145 11.60 10.27 -3.66
CA LEU A 145 11.69 8.84 -3.36
C LEU A 145 11.37 8.58 -1.89
N GLY A 146 10.85 7.38 -1.61
CA GLY A 146 10.75 6.89 -0.24
C GLY A 146 12.13 6.55 0.31
N GLN A 147 12.38 6.86 1.58
CA GLN A 147 13.64 6.54 2.26
C GLN A 147 13.41 5.58 3.43
N PRO A 148 14.36 4.65 3.67
CA PRO A 148 14.36 3.87 4.89
C PRO A 148 14.45 4.79 6.11
N MET A 149 13.50 4.67 7.02
CA MET A 149 13.42 5.48 8.22
C MET A 149 13.08 4.65 9.45
N LEU A 150 13.68 5.06 10.55
CA LEU A 150 13.32 4.67 11.91
C LEU A 150 13.18 5.99 12.68
N HIS A 151 11.96 6.36 13.04
CA HIS A 151 11.68 7.58 13.78
C HIS A 151 10.93 7.23 15.05
N PHE A 152 11.46 7.67 16.19
CA PHE A 152 10.87 7.47 17.50
C PHE A 152 10.77 8.83 18.18
N SER A 153 9.57 9.19 18.62
CA SER A 153 9.31 10.45 19.31
C SER A 153 8.44 10.22 20.55
N THR A 154 8.65 11.07 21.56
CA THR A 154 7.78 11.20 22.73
C THR A 154 6.98 12.49 22.58
N THR A 155 5.71 12.45 22.93
CA THR A 155 4.84 13.62 23.04
C THR A 155 5.11 14.37 24.34
#